data_AF-A0AAX0YPJ5-F1
#
_entry.id   AF-A0AAX0YPJ5-F1
#
_cell.length_a   1.000
_cell.length_b   1.000
_cell.length_c   1.000
_cell.angle_alpha   90.00
_cell.angle_beta   90.00
_cell.angle_gamma   90.00
#
_symmetry.space_group_name_H-M   'P 1'
#
loop_
_entity.id
_entity.type
_entity.pdbx_description
1 polymer ?
#
loop_
_entity_poly.entity_id
_entity_poly.type
_entity_poly.pdbx_seq_one_letter_code
_entity_poly.pdbx_strand_id
1 'polypeptide(L)'
;MTKLINVMKMAGLKPMPSLEEQKERVNKLELLTKQCEAHAVNMYLSDHNGIDINTPSFLPITNPAYVPPTKAQVAAVVDLLISKGMARTDISKMLGISPTGNRTLNYWVTDSRDTQIPYCAWRQLTTLAGLTMVTMVESK
;
A
#
# COMPACT_ATOMS: atom_id res chain seq x y z
N MET A 1 6.62 27.95 33.57
CA MET A 1 6.63 27.01 32.43
C MET A 1 7.97 26.28 32.25
N THR A 2 9.13 26.95 32.37
CA THR A 2 10.47 26.36 32.16
C THR A 2 10.81 25.18 33.08
N LYS A 3 10.32 25.19 34.33
CA LYS A 3 10.52 24.08 35.28
C LYS A 3 9.79 22.78 34.86
N LEU A 4 8.57 22.89 34.32
CA LEU A 4 7.75 21.71 33.99
C LEU A 4 8.29 20.96 32.76
N ILE A 5 8.75 21.70 31.74
CA ILE A 5 9.35 21.15 30.52
C ILE A 5 10.64 20.40 30.84
N ASN A 6 11.46 20.92 31.77
CA ASN A 6 12.69 20.26 32.20
C ASN A 6 12.41 18.97 32.97
N VAL A 7 11.38 18.94 33.83
CA VAL A 7 10.96 17.72 34.55
C VAL A 7 10.47 16.63 33.60
N MET A 8 9.68 16.99 32.57
CA MET A 8 9.21 16.02 31.56
C MET A 8 10.37 15.44 30.73
N LYS A 9 11.34 16.28 30.34
CA LYS A 9 12.56 15.81 29.62
C LYS A 9 13.40 14.85 30.47
N MET A 10 13.58 15.13 31.76
CA MET A 10 14.32 14.24 32.67
C MET A 10 13.61 12.91 32.91
N ALA A 11 12.29 12.86 32.78
CA ALA A 11 11.48 11.63 32.89
C ALA A 11 11.33 10.86 31.56
N GLY A 12 11.97 11.29 30.47
CA GLY A 12 11.81 10.68 29.15
C GLY A 12 10.42 10.89 28.51
N LEU A 13 9.58 11.74 29.11
CA LEU A 13 8.24 12.02 28.63
C LEU A 13 8.31 13.06 27.51
N LYS A 14 7.77 12.71 26.34
CA LYS A 14 7.60 13.69 25.26
C LYS A 14 6.60 14.77 25.73
N PRO A 15 6.93 16.06 25.54
CA PRO A 15 5.99 17.12 25.83
C PRO A 15 4.71 16.93 24.99
N MET A 16 3.58 17.28 25.60
CA MET A 16 2.28 17.23 24.93
C MET A 16 2.33 18.14 23.68
N PRO A 17 1.76 17.73 22.54
CA PRO A 17 1.72 18.57 21.35
C PRO A 17 1.00 19.89 21.66
N SER A 18 1.44 20.98 21.06
CA SER A 18 0.76 22.27 21.15
C SER A 18 -0.68 22.18 20.61
N LEU A 19 -1.54 23.12 20.98
CA LEU A 19 -2.92 23.15 20.48
C LEU A 19 -2.99 23.21 18.95
N GLU A 20 -2.06 23.93 18.30
CA GLU A 20 -1.99 24.00 16.84
C GLU A 20 -1.54 22.67 16.22
N GLU A 21 -0.56 21.98 16.82
CA GLU A 21 -0.18 20.61 16.39
C GLU A 21 -1.32 19.61 16.58
N GLN A 22 -2.15 19.78 17.61
CA GLN A 22 -3.34 18.93 17.82
C GLN A 22 -4.39 19.18 16.74
N LYS A 23 -4.68 20.44 16.39
CA LYS A 23 -5.60 20.80 15.30
C LYS A 23 -5.12 20.27 13.95
N GLU A 24 -3.83 20.40 13.64
CA GLU A 24 -3.25 19.86 12.41
C GLU A 24 -3.42 18.33 12.32
N ARG A 25 -3.20 17.63 13.43
CA ARG A 25 -3.42 16.17 13.50
C ARG A 25 -4.88 15.79 13.25
N VAL A 26 -5.83 16.53 13.80
CA VAL A 26 -7.27 16.30 13.56
C VAL A 26 -7.61 16.52 12.09
N ASN A 27 -7.18 17.64 11.49
CA ASN A 27 -7.41 17.91 10.07
C ASN A 27 -6.80 16.82 9.17
N LYS A 28 -5.59 16.35 9.50
CA LYS A 28 -4.95 15.25 8.77
C LYS A 28 -5.71 13.94 8.92
N LEU A 29 -6.22 13.64 10.11
CA LEU A 29 -7.04 12.45 10.34
C LEU A 29 -8.34 12.51 9.52
N GLU A 30 -9.04 13.64 9.52
CA GLU A 30 -10.25 13.82 8.71
C GLU A 30 -10.01 13.63 7.20
N LEU A 31 -8.89 14.17 6.69
CA LEU A 31 -8.50 13.98 5.30
C LEU A 31 -8.22 12.50 4.98
N LEU A 32 -7.48 11.81 5.86
CA LEU A 32 -7.18 10.39 5.69
C LEU A 32 -8.45 9.54 5.72
N THR A 33 -9.38 9.83 6.64
CA THR A 33 -10.67 9.12 6.71
C THR A 33 -11.45 9.26 5.41
N LYS A 34 -11.59 10.48 4.88
CA LYS A 34 -12.28 10.72 3.59
C LYS A 34 -11.61 9.97 2.44
N GLN A 35 -10.28 9.93 2.41
CA GLN A 35 -9.53 9.20 1.38
C GLN A 35 -9.71 7.69 1.49
N CYS A 36 -9.69 7.14 2.71
CA CYS A 36 -9.96 5.72 2.96
C CYS A 36 -11.39 5.32 2.53
N GLU A 37 -12.39 6.14 2.85
CA GLU A 37 -13.78 5.90 2.45
C GLU A 37 -13.91 5.92 0.92
N ALA A 38 -13.36 6.94 0.25
CA ALA A 38 -13.37 7.03 -1.21
C ALA A 38 -12.66 5.84 -1.86
N HIS A 39 -11.53 5.39 -1.31
CA HIS A 39 -10.82 4.22 -1.81
C HIS A 39 -11.61 2.93 -1.58
N ALA A 40 -12.25 2.75 -0.42
CA ALA A 40 -13.10 1.60 -0.15
C ALA A 40 -14.27 1.54 -1.16
N VAL A 41 -14.95 2.66 -1.40
CA VAL A 41 -16.02 2.75 -2.41
C VAL A 41 -15.49 2.39 -3.79
N ASN A 42 -14.34 2.94 -4.18
CA ASN A 42 -13.70 2.62 -5.45
C ASN A 42 -13.33 1.13 -5.56
N MET A 43 -12.87 0.53 -4.47
CA MET A 43 -12.52 -0.89 -4.40
C MET A 43 -13.75 -1.80 -4.48
N TYR A 44 -14.94 -1.38 -4.05
CA TYR A 44 -16.14 -2.24 -4.15
C TYR A 44 -16.98 -2.00 -5.39
N LEU A 45 -16.89 -0.81 -5.99
CA LEU A 45 -17.73 -0.41 -7.13
C LEU A 45 -16.99 -0.43 -8.47
N SER A 46 -15.66 -0.52 -8.48
CA SER A 46 -14.90 -0.62 -9.72
C SER A 46 -14.93 -2.02 -10.31
N ASP A 47 -14.98 -2.08 -11.63
CA ASP A 47 -14.59 -3.29 -12.35
C ASP A 47 -13.10 -3.58 -12.10
N HIS A 48 -12.81 -4.76 -11.56
CA HIS A 48 -11.45 -5.25 -11.33
C HIS A 48 -10.92 -6.08 -12.49
N ASN A 49 -11.57 -6.03 -13.66
CA ASN A 49 -11.22 -6.81 -14.84
C ASN A 49 -11.15 -8.31 -14.53
N GLY A 50 -12.12 -8.80 -13.73
CA GLY A 50 -12.21 -10.20 -13.30
C GLY A 50 -11.27 -10.65 -12.18
N ILE A 51 -10.49 -9.74 -11.57
CA ILE A 51 -9.62 -10.08 -10.44
C ILE A 51 -10.45 -10.30 -9.16
N ASP A 52 -10.36 -11.49 -8.58
CA ASP A 52 -10.97 -11.80 -7.28
C ASP A 52 -10.09 -11.30 -6.11
N ILE A 53 -10.51 -10.19 -5.51
CA ILE A 53 -9.85 -9.57 -4.37
C ILE A 53 -10.01 -10.35 -3.05
N ASN A 54 -10.84 -11.40 -3.01
CA ASN A 54 -11.04 -12.24 -1.84
C ASN A 54 -10.02 -13.38 -1.75
N THR A 55 -9.11 -13.50 -2.73
CA THR A 55 -8.08 -14.54 -2.72
C THR A 55 -7.05 -14.29 -1.61
N PRO A 56 -6.44 -15.36 -1.04
CA PRO A 56 -5.55 -15.23 0.12
C PRO A 56 -4.31 -14.34 -0.09
N SER A 57 -3.92 -14.09 -1.34
CA SER A 57 -2.82 -13.17 -1.69
C SER A 57 -3.12 -11.71 -1.37
N PHE A 58 -4.38 -11.32 -1.21
CA PHE A 58 -4.76 -9.96 -0.83
C PHE A 58 -4.83 -9.75 0.69
N LEU A 59 -4.65 -10.81 1.48
CA LEU A 59 -4.58 -10.73 2.94
C LEU A 59 -3.29 -10.02 3.42
N PRO A 60 -3.29 -9.46 4.64
CA PRO A 60 -2.06 -8.98 5.28
C PRO A 60 -1.05 -10.12 5.47
N ILE A 61 0.26 -9.83 5.38
CA ILE A 61 1.33 -10.83 5.60
C ILE A 61 1.30 -11.46 6.99
N THR A 62 0.72 -10.79 7.98
CA THR A 62 0.55 -11.28 9.35
C THR A 62 -0.61 -12.26 9.49
N ASN A 63 -1.47 -12.39 8.47
CA ASN A 63 -2.57 -13.36 8.48
C ASN A 63 -2.03 -14.77 8.16
N PRO A 64 -2.30 -15.80 8.97
CA PRO A 64 -1.80 -17.15 8.75
C PRO A 64 -2.31 -17.80 7.46
N ALA A 65 -3.43 -17.33 6.91
CA ALA A 65 -3.96 -17.79 5.64
C ALA A 65 -3.30 -17.11 4.42
N TYR A 66 -2.43 -16.11 4.61
CA TYR A 66 -1.77 -15.43 3.49
C TYR A 66 -0.93 -16.39 2.65
N VAL A 67 -1.10 -16.30 1.33
CA VAL A 67 -0.31 -17.03 0.35
C VAL A 67 0.26 -16.04 -0.67
N PRO A 68 1.56 -16.13 -1.05
CA PRO A 68 2.11 -15.27 -2.09
C PRO A 68 1.31 -15.35 -3.41
N PRO A 69 1.18 -14.25 -4.16
CA PRO A 69 0.41 -14.26 -5.41
C PRO A 69 1.09 -15.15 -6.45
N THR A 70 0.31 -15.84 -7.27
CA THR A 70 0.82 -16.51 -8.47
C THR A 70 1.27 -15.50 -9.51
N LYS A 71 2.14 -15.90 -10.44
CA LYS A 71 2.56 -15.05 -11.57
C LYS A 71 1.38 -14.58 -12.42
N ALA A 72 0.37 -15.43 -12.60
CA ALA A 72 -0.87 -15.07 -13.29
C ALA A 72 -1.64 -13.96 -12.56
N GLN A 73 -1.71 -14.01 -11.22
CA GLN A 73 -2.32 -12.92 -10.44
C GLN A 73 -1.52 -11.62 -10.57
N VAL A 74 -0.19 -11.68 -10.55
CA VAL A 74 0.66 -10.50 -10.76
C VAL A 74 0.42 -9.92 -12.17
N ALA A 75 0.38 -10.77 -13.19
CA ALA A 75 0.11 -10.37 -14.56
C ALA A 75 -1.25 -9.67 -14.70
N ALA A 76 -2.31 -10.24 -14.12
CA ALA A 76 -3.65 -9.65 -14.14
C ALA A 76 -3.70 -8.25 -13.55
N VAL A 77 -3.00 -8.00 -12.43
CA VAL A 77 -2.94 -6.66 -11.82
C VAL A 77 -2.13 -5.69 -12.70
N VAL A 78 -1.04 -6.15 -13.32
CA VAL A 78 -0.27 -5.32 -14.26
C VAL A 78 -1.11 -4.95 -15.48
N ASP A 79 -1.86 -5.91 -16.03
CA ASP A 79 -2.73 -5.68 -17.19
C ASP A 79 -3.90 -4.74 -16.84
N LEU A 80 -4.44 -4.81 -15.62
CA LEU A 80 -5.41 -3.84 -15.11
C LEU A 80 -4.83 -2.42 -15.04
N LEU A 81 -3.57 -2.26 -14.63
CA LEU A 81 -2.93 -0.93 -14.64
C LEU A 81 -2.71 -0.42 -16.07
N ILE A 82 -2.33 -1.31 -16.98
CA ILE A 82 -2.15 -0.97 -18.39
C ILE A 82 -3.48 -0.58 -19.04
N SER A 83 -4.58 -1.28 -18.75
CA SER A 83 -5.90 -0.92 -19.27
C SER A 83 -6.40 0.43 -18.75
N LYS A 84 -5.91 0.87 -17.58
CA LYS A 84 -6.10 2.22 -17.02
C LYS A 84 -5.14 3.28 -17.61
N GLY A 85 -4.35 2.92 -18.62
CA GLY A 85 -3.47 3.84 -19.35
C GLY A 85 -2.03 3.94 -18.81
N MET A 86 -1.62 3.09 -17.86
CA MET A 86 -0.24 3.10 -17.36
C MET A 86 0.72 2.32 -18.26
N ALA A 87 1.88 2.91 -18.55
CA ALA A 87 2.97 2.18 -19.19
C ALA A 87 3.70 1.28 -18.19
N ARG A 88 4.21 0.12 -18.63
CA ARG A 88 5.03 -0.79 -17.79
C ARG A 88 6.24 -0.10 -17.18
N THR A 89 6.84 0.85 -17.89
CA THR A 89 7.96 1.64 -17.39
C THR A 89 7.59 2.48 -16.18
N ASP A 90 6.37 3.03 -16.17
CA ASP A 90 5.89 3.85 -15.04
C ASP A 90 5.49 2.98 -13.87
N ILE A 91 4.89 1.81 -14.12
CA ILE A 91 4.68 0.79 -13.08
C ILE A 91 6.00 0.42 -12.40
N SER A 92 7.05 0.13 -13.16
CA SER A 92 8.38 -0.17 -12.62
C SER A 92 8.95 0.98 -11.77
N LYS A 93 8.87 2.23 -12.25
CA LYS A 93 9.31 3.40 -11.48
C LYS A 93 8.56 3.53 -10.16
N MET A 94 7.24 3.37 -10.19
CA MET A 94 6.43 3.51 -8.98
C MET A 94 6.72 2.40 -7.97
N LEU A 95 7.02 1.18 -8.43
CA LEU A 95 7.48 0.08 -7.58
C LEU A 95 8.94 0.23 -7.09
N GLY A 96 9.65 1.28 -7.49
CA GLY A 96 11.05 1.51 -7.10
C GLY A 96 12.04 0.51 -7.71
N ILE A 97 11.68 -0.14 -8.82
CA ILE A 97 12.54 -1.09 -9.54
C ILE A 97 13.05 -0.47 -10.85
N SER A 98 14.16 -1.01 -11.38
CA SER A 98 14.73 -0.50 -12.63
C SER A 98 13.73 -0.63 -13.80
N PRO A 99 13.37 0.47 -14.48
CA PRO A 99 12.47 0.42 -15.63
C PRO A 99 13.16 -0.09 -16.90
N THR A 100 14.50 -0.18 -16.92
CA THR A 100 15.29 -0.57 -18.09
C THR A 100 14.92 -1.99 -18.54
N GLY A 101 14.21 -2.08 -19.67
CA GLY A 101 13.71 -3.34 -20.21
C GLY A 101 12.67 -4.06 -19.34
N ASN A 102 12.15 -3.41 -18.29
CA ASN A 102 11.19 -3.97 -17.32
C ASN A 102 11.58 -5.38 -16.80
N ARG A 103 12.88 -5.66 -16.67
CA ARG A 103 13.39 -7.02 -16.39
C ARG A 103 12.78 -7.63 -15.14
N THR A 104 12.81 -6.91 -14.02
CA THR A 104 12.28 -7.39 -12.74
C THR A 104 10.77 -7.63 -12.80
N LEU A 105 10.02 -6.70 -13.40
CA LEU A 105 8.57 -6.85 -13.58
C LEU A 105 8.26 -8.08 -14.46
N ASN A 106 9.00 -8.26 -15.55
CA ASN A 106 8.86 -9.41 -16.46
C ASN A 106 9.16 -10.73 -15.73
N TYR A 107 10.13 -10.78 -14.82
CA TYR A 107 10.38 -11.97 -14.00
C TYR A 107 9.23 -12.28 -13.04
N TRP A 108 8.49 -11.28 -12.57
CA TRP A 108 7.33 -11.49 -11.69
C TRP A 108 6.07 -11.91 -12.44
N VAL A 109 5.93 -11.58 -13.73
CA VAL A 109 4.74 -11.93 -14.53
C VAL A 109 4.94 -13.14 -15.44
N THR A 110 6.18 -13.52 -15.78
CA THR A 110 6.46 -14.66 -16.68
C THR A 110 7.03 -15.85 -15.91
N ASP A 111 6.76 -17.05 -16.40
CA ASP A 111 7.34 -18.30 -15.87
C ASP A 111 8.80 -18.53 -16.26
N SER A 112 9.44 -17.53 -16.88
CA SER A 112 10.83 -17.62 -17.34
C SER A 112 11.86 -17.81 -16.22
N ARG A 113 11.48 -17.49 -14.97
CA ARG A 113 12.30 -17.64 -13.77
C ARG A 113 11.43 -17.93 -12.56
N ASP A 114 11.97 -18.70 -11.62
CA ASP A 114 11.39 -18.92 -10.30
C ASP A 114 11.68 -17.73 -9.37
N THR A 115 11.21 -16.55 -9.77
CA THR A 115 11.32 -15.31 -8.98
C THR A 115 9.92 -14.88 -8.58
N GLN A 116 9.63 -15.00 -7.30
CA GLN A 116 8.39 -14.53 -6.67
C GLN A 116 8.47 -13.02 -6.42
N ILE A 117 7.35 -12.31 -6.61
CA ILE A 117 7.26 -10.90 -6.21
C ILE A 117 7.35 -10.77 -4.68
N PRO A 118 8.20 -9.89 -4.12
CA PRO A 118 8.21 -9.61 -2.68
C PRO A 118 6.88 -9.03 -2.19
N TYR A 119 6.48 -9.34 -0.96
CA TYR A 119 5.21 -8.86 -0.39
C TYR A 119 5.03 -7.34 -0.50
N CYS A 120 6.05 -6.55 -0.14
CA CYS A 120 5.96 -5.09 -0.20
C CYS A 120 5.68 -4.58 -1.62
N ALA A 121 6.33 -5.17 -2.63
CA ALA A 121 6.10 -4.82 -4.03
C ALA A 121 4.70 -5.25 -4.49
N TRP A 122 4.22 -6.42 -4.06
CA TRP A 122 2.86 -6.87 -4.30
C TRP A 122 1.82 -5.92 -3.72
N ARG A 123 1.96 -5.53 -2.45
CA ARG A 123 1.06 -4.57 -1.79
C ARG A 123 1.04 -3.22 -2.47
N GLN A 124 2.20 -2.75 -2.91
CA GLN A 124 2.28 -1.50 -3.63
C GLN A 124 1.57 -1.62 -4.98
N LEU A 125 1.84 -2.68 -5.75
CA LEU A 125 1.19 -2.94 -7.04
C LEU A 125 -0.35 -2.99 -6.93
N THR A 126 -0.88 -3.72 -5.95
CA THR A 126 -2.35 -3.82 -5.73
C THR A 126 -2.96 -2.51 -5.24
N THR A 127 -2.21 -1.73 -4.46
CA THR A 127 -2.67 -0.40 -4.01
C THR A 127 -2.76 0.57 -5.20
N LEU A 128 -1.77 0.56 -6.09
CA LEU A 128 -1.78 1.36 -7.32
C LEU A 128 -2.95 0.98 -8.23
N ALA A 129 -3.32 -0.30 -8.25
CA ALA A 129 -4.46 -0.79 -9.02
C ALA A 129 -5.82 -0.45 -8.39
N GLY A 130 -5.84 0.06 -7.16
CA GLY A 130 -7.05 0.33 -6.38
C GLY A 130 -7.66 -0.92 -5.72
N LEU A 131 -6.94 -2.04 -5.70
CA LEU A 131 -7.43 -3.34 -5.23
C LEU A 131 -7.22 -3.55 -3.73
N THR A 132 -6.36 -2.76 -3.10
CA THR A 132 -6.07 -2.86 -1.67
C THR A 132 -5.84 -1.50 -1.05
N MET A 133 -6.19 -1.37 0.23
CA MET A 133 -5.68 -0.30 1.08
C MET A 133 -4.55 -0.83 1.98
N VAL A 134 -3.53 0.00 2.18
CA VAL A 134 -2.51 -0.22 3.21
C VAL A 134 -2.73 0.83 4.29
N THR A 135 -3.29 0.42 5.41
CA THR A 135 -3.39 1.25 6.61
C THR A 135 -2.27 0.86 7.56
N MET A 136 -1.40 1.80 7.90
CA MET A 136 -0.31 1.61 8.88
C MET A 136 -0.81 1.48 10.33
N VAL A 137 -2.11 1.31 10.54
CA VAL A 137 -2.71 1.16 11.87
C VAL A 137 -2.96 -0.31 12.08
N GLU A 138 -2.10 -0.95 12.88
CA GLU A 138 -2.43 -2.24 13.48
C GLU A 138 -3.65 -2.03 14.37
N SER A 139 -4.78 -2.61 14.00
CA SER A 139 -5.90 -2.81 14.92
C SER A 139 -5.42 -3.81 15.98
N LYS A 140 -5.14 -3.30 17.17
CA LYS A 140 -4.96 -4.12 18.38
C LYS A 140 -6.28 -4.73 18.82
#